data_AF-A0A7V3HZI8-F1
#
_entry.id   AF-A0A7V3HZI8-F1
#
_cell.length_a   1.000
_cell.length_b   1.000
_cell.length_c   1.000
_cell.angle_alpha   90.00
_cell.angle_beta   90.00
_cell.angle_gamma   90.00
#
_symmetry.space_group_name_H-M   'P 1'
#
loop_
_entity.id
_entity.type
_entity.pdbx_description
1 polymer ?
#
loop_
_entity_poly.entity_id
_entity_poly.type
_entity_poly.pdbx_seq_one_letter_code
_entity_poly.pdbx_strand_id
1 'polypeptide(L)' 'RFYREHVEADAVHEHVVRVNVVGDLVAHQPQLEPDVVFGMRANALLEDRFAAAVTAAWEQGRSSLRRPVD' A
#
# COMPACT_ATOMS: atom_id res chain seq x y z
N ARG A 1 -2.29 20.35 2.72
CA ARG A 1 -2.84 19.88 4.01
C ARG A 1 -2.90 18.36 4.01
N PHE A 2 -3.54 17.75 3.01
CA PHE A 2 -3.50 16.30 2.71
C PHE A 2 -2.09 15.67 2.77
N TYR A 3 -1.12 16.19 2.00
CA TYR A 3 0.27 15.71 2.02
C TYR A 3 1.06 15.95 3.32
N ARG A 4 0.55 16.78 4.24
CA ARG A 4 1.23 17.08 5.52
C ARG A 4 0.73 16.15 6.63
N GLU A 5 -0.51 15.69 6.53
CA GLU A 5 -1.10 14.71 7.46
C GLU A 5 -0.42 13.34 7.36
N HIS A 6 0.05 12.94 6.16
CA HIS A 6 0.67 11.63 5.96
C HIS A 6 2.08 11.52 6.58
N VAL A 7 2.79 12.63 6.78
CA VAL A 7 4.19 12.60 7.27
C VAL A 7 4.28 12.28 8.78
N GLU A 8 3.34 12.75 9.61
CA GLU A 8 3.33 12.46 11.05
C GLU A 8 2.52 11.20 11.39
N ALA A 9 1.51 10.87 10.58
CA ALA A 9 0.67 9.70 10.80
C ALA A 9 1.41 8.38 10.47
N ASP A 10 2.35 8.37 9.53
CA ASP A 10 2.93 7.11 9.00
C ASP A 10 3.77 6.35 10.03
N ALA A 11 4.57 7.01 10.86
CA ALA A 11 5.44 6.31 11.81
C ALA A 11 4.66 5.62 12.96
N VAL A 12 3.59 6.27 13.45
CA VAL A 12 2.71 5.69 14.48
C VAL A 12 1.81 4.63 13.86
N HIS A 13 1.28 4.85 12.65
CA HIS A 13 0.47 3.85 11.95
C HIS A 13 1.29 2.61 11.60
N GLU A 14 2.53 2.74 11.13
CA GLU A 14 3.40 1.60 10.86
C GLU A 14 3.65 0.77 12.12
N HIS A 15 3.96 1.43 13.24
CA HIS A 15 4.20 0.73 14.50
C HIS A 15 2.94 0.01 15.02
N VAL A 16 1.79 0.69 15.02
CA VAL A 16 0.51 0.11 15.45
C VAL A 16 0.10 -1.05 14.55
N VAL A 17 0.18 -0.90 13.22
CA VAL A 17 -0.19 -1.97 12.28
C VAL A 17 0.77 -3.15 12.39
N ARG A 18 2.09 -2.91 12.45
CA ARG A 18 3.07 -3.98 12.52
C ARG A 18 2.98 -4.76 13.82
N VAL A 19 2.92 -4.06 14.95
CA VAL A 19 3.01 -4.69 16.28
C VAL A 19 1.64 -5.10 16.77
N ASN A 20 0.70 -4.15 16.89
CA ASN A 20 -0.56 -4.36 17.59
C ASN A 20 -1.65 -5.00 16.71
N VAL A 21 -1.47 -5.06 15.40
CA VAL A 21 -2.46 -5.68 14.49
C VAL A 21 -1.89 -6.94 13.87
N VAL A 22 -0.83 -6.84 13.08
CA VAL A 22 -0.24 -8.00 12.41
C VAL A 22 0.46 -8.92 13.40
N GLY A 23 1.25 -8.36 14.32
CA GLY A 23 1.91 -9.13 15.38
C GLY A 23 0.89 -9.90 16.24
N ASP A 24 -0.12 -9.21 16.76
CA ASP A 24 -1.18 -9.84 17.55
C ASP A 24 -1.97 -10.87 16.74
N LEU A 25 -2.32 -10.60 15.49
CA LEU A 25 -3.03 -11.54 14.62
C LEU A 25 -2.24 -12.83 14.44
N VAL A 26 -0.96 -12.74 14.09
CA VAL A 26 -0.10 -13.91 13.86
C VAL A 26 0.16 -14.66 15.17
N ALA A 27 0.30 -13.95 16.30
CA ALA A 27 0.46 -14.58 17.61
C ALA A 27 -0.77 -15.44 17.99
N HIS A 28 -1.99 -14.96 17.68
CA HIS A 28 -3.22 -15.70 17.97
C HIS A 28 -3.58 -16.73 16.88
N GLN A 29 -3.11 -16.55 15.65
CA GLN A 29 -3.44 -17.37 14.48
C GLN A 29 -2.19 -17.62 13.61
N PRO A 30 -1.23 -18.43 14.08
CA PRO A 30 0.07 -18.61 13.43
C PRO A 30 -0.05 -19.21 12.01
N GLN A 31 -1.12 -19.96 11.73
CA GLN A 31 -1.38 -20.51 10.39
C GLN A 31 -1.60 -19.43 9.31
N LEU A 32 -1.91 -18.19 9.70
CA LEU A 32 -2.11 -17.08 8.76
C LEU A 32 -0.80 -16.38 8.37
N GLU A 33 0.33 -16.67 9.03
CA GLU A 33 1.61 -16.02 8.74
C GLU A 33 1.97 -16.07 7.23
N PRO A 34 1.85 -17.22 6.53
CA PRO A 34 2.18 -17.28 5.10
C PRO A 34 1.27 -16.39 4.24
N ASP A 35 -0.02 -16.32 4.58
CA ASP A 35 -1.01 -15.53 3.85
C ASP A 35 -0.80 -14.02 4.08
N VAL A 36 -0.46 -13.62 5.31
CA VAL A 36 -0.10 -12.24 5.65
C VAL A 36 1.14 -11.81 4.86
N VAL A 37 2.20 -12.62 4.86
CA VAL A 37 3.43 -12.34 4.11
C VAL A 37 3.15 -12.27 2.60
N PHE A 38 2.33 -13.18 2.08
CA PHE A 38 1.91 -13.16 0.69
C PHE A 38 1.17 -11.86 0.37
N GLY A 39 0.18 -11.47 1.18
CA GLY A 39 -0.59 -10.24 1.01
C GLY A 39 0.31 -8.99 0.99
N MET A 40 1.26 -8.90 1.92
CA MET A 40 2.22 -7.79 1.96
C MET A 40 3.05 -7.68 0.67
N ARG A 41 3.56 -8.81 0.17
CA ARG A 41 4.35 -8.85 -1.07
C ARG A 41 3.50 -8.55 -2.30
N ALA A 42 2.28 -9.07 -2.36
CA ALA A 42 1.35 -8.80 -3.44
C ALA A 42 0.99 -7.30 -3.48
N ASN A 43 0.74 -6.70 -2.31
CA ASN A 43 0.46 -5.27 -2.22
C ASN A 43 1.63 -4.42 -2.72
N ALA A 44 2.85 -4.68 -2.26
CA ALA A 44 4.05 -3.95 -2.70
C ALA A 44 4.23 -4.03 -4.22
N LEU A 45 4.09 -5.23 -4.79
CA LEU A 45 4.19 -5.43 -6.25
C LEU A 45 3.14 -4.62 -7.03
N LEU A 46 1.90 -4.57 -6.54
CA LEU A 46 0.82 -3.85 -7.22
C LEU A 46 1.00 -2.34 -7.11
N GLU A 47 1.41 -1.84 -5.93
CA GLU A 47 1.73 -0.43 -5.72
C GLU A 47 2.86 0.03 -6.64
N ASP A 48 3.96 -0.73 -6.73
CA ASP A 48 5.08 -0.40 -7.62
C ASP A 48 4.63 -0.29 -9.08
N ARG A 49 3.81 -1.25 -9.54
CA ARG A 49 3.27 -1.25 -10.91
C ARG A 49 2.32 -0.10 -11.15
N PHE A 50 1.47 0.21 -10.18
CA PHE A 50 0.52 1.31 -10.26
C PHE A 50 1.25 2.65 -10.36
N ALA A 51 2.20 2.89 -9.45
CA ALA A 51 3.02 4.10 -9.44
C ALA A 51 3.77 4.27 -10.77
N ALA A 52 4.43 3.20 -11.26
CA ALA A 52 5.12 3.23 -12.54
C ALA A 52 4.17 3.56 -13.70
N ALA A 53 2.98 2.96 -13.75
CA ALA A 53 2.02 3.19 -14.83
C ALA A 53 1.46 4.62 -14.84
N VAL A 54 1.10 5.16 -13.67
CA VAL A 54 0.54 6.51 -13.56
C VAL A 54 1.60 7.56 -13.86
N THR A 55 2.81 7.41 -13.32
CA THR A 55 3.92 8.34 -13.59
C THR A 55 4.32 8.33 -15.06
N ALA A 56 4.42 7.14 -15.68
CA ALA A 56 4.75 7.06 -17.11
C ALA A 56 3.69 7.72 -18.01
N ALA A 57 2.39 7.58 -17.68
CA ALA A 57 1.32 8.26 -18.41
C ALA A 57 1.43 9.78 -18.29
N TRP A 58 1.69 10.28 -17.07
CA TRP A 58 1.91 11.68 -16.78
C TRP A 58 3.09 12.27 -17.56
N GLU A 59 4.26 11.62 -17.52
CA GLU A 59 5.46 12.05 -18.24
C GLU A 59 5.26 12.12 -19.76
N GLN A 60 4.36 11.31 -20.29
CA GLN A 60 4.02 11.27 -21.71
C GLN A 60 2.86 12.21 -22.09
N GLY A 61 2.31 12.96 -21.13
CA GLY A 61 1.15 13.84 -21.37
C GLY A 61 -0.13 13.08 -21.75
N ARG A 62 -0.26 11.82 -21.33
CA ARG A 62 -1.42 10.96 -21.62
C ARG A 62 -2.23 10.70 -20.35
N SER A 63 -3.52 10.42 -20.51
CA SER A 63 -4.36 9.98 -19.38
C SER A 63 -3.93 8.59 -18.89
N SER A 64 -3.91 8.40 -17.57
CA SER A 64 -3.72 7.09 -16.92
C SER A 64 -5.04 6.32 -16.72
N LEU A 65 -6.18 6.95 -17.02
CA LEU A 65 -7.49 6.33 -16.89
C LEU A 65 -7.69 5.27 -17.98
N ARG A 66 -8.23 4.12 -17.59
CA ARG A 66 -8.58 3.05 -18.54
C ARG A 66 -9.77 3.41 -19.42
N ARG A 67 -10.60 4.38 -18.99
CA ARG A 67 -11.77 4.90 -19.70
C ARG A 67 -11.80 6.42 -19.57
N PRO A 68 -12.29 7.16 -20.58
CA PRO A 68 -12.50 8.60 -20.47
C PRO A 68 -13.46 8.93 -19.31
N VAL A 69 -13.32 10.13 -18.74
CA VAL A 69 -14.34 10.71 -17.85
C VAL A 69 -15.34 11.45 -18.74
N ASP A 70 -16.62 11.14 -18.57
CA ASP A 70 -17.72 11.86 -19.25
C ASP A 70 -17.88 13.29 -18.69
#